data_AF-A0A5J4UKJ8-F1
#
_entry.id   AF-A0A5J4UKJ8-F1
#
_cell.length_a   1.000
_cell.length_b   1.000
_cell.length_c   1.000
_cell.angle_alpha   90.00
_cell.angle_beta   90.00
_cell.angle_gamma   90.00
#
_symmetry.space_group_name_H-M   'P 1'
#
loop_
_entity.id
_entity.type
_entity.pdbx_description
1 polymer ?
#
loop_
_entity_poly.entity_id
_entity_poly.type
_entity_poly.pdbx_seq_one_letter_code
_entity_poly.pdbx_strand_id
1 'polypeptide(L)'
;MFFIVFVLSALALGATHSGDSIYFSAGTMDNNGYITIDIGNVTSLDDLSTLGEKKIADYKPLKKDDPDNFFLVAENENEFKKLKSSASPSSLDYLPDCPGVGEAHLDGIYGLLGFTVKAVNKEDITPSIPYLFKSAPQKLHYVKNGEELNDTEKDIFRDVDSILQYCQAYDLIYASYSLARGGIVDDTCVPNTKLPDDAFKCSESGAKYKAYLKGYRVGSFYGASVENVKKLIARFGVVDIYFLGHVIGYEKKDDKNYWIFADWTPTGFDYKTEEIVSSDTFNGRVIGNGISSLKVALSVVLSAVMLPVLALFW
;
A
#
# COMPACT_ATOMS: atom_id res chain seq x y z
N MET A 1 19.38 -0.98 -48.76
CA MET A 1 19.10 0.33 -48.16
C MET A 1 18.69 0.08 -46.71
N PHE A 2 19.39 0.72 -45.78
CA PHE A 2 19.57 0.32 -44.38
C PHE A 2 18.27 0.16 -43.56
N PHE A 3 18.15 -0.98 -42.87
CA PHE A 3 17.34 -1.13 -41.65
C PHE A 3 18.08 -0.42 -40.52
N ILE A 4 17.47 0.61 -39.92
CA ILE A 4 17.89 1.11 -38.60
C ILE A 4 16.86 0.61 -37.60
N VAL A 5 17.23 -0.48 -36.92
CA VAL A 5 16.63 -0.90 -35.66
C VAL A 5 17.09 0.13 -34.63
N PHE A 6 16.18 0.98 -34.14
CA PHE A 6 16.44 1.76 -32.93
C PHE A 6 16.34 0.81 -31.73
N VAL A 7 17.45 0.16 -31.41
CA VAL A 7 17.74 -0.29 -30.04
C VAL A 7 18.04 0.98 -29.25
N LEU A 8 17.01 1.59 -28.67
CA LEU A 8 17.19 2.62 -27.65
C LEU A 8 17.68 1.90 -26.39
N SER A 9 19.01 1.83 -26.35
CA SER A 9 19.79 1.38 -25.21
C SER A 9 19.49 2.33 -24.05
N ALA A 10 19.04 1.75 -22.95
CA ALA A 10 18.88 2.39 -21.66
C ALA A 10 20.21 3.02 -21.20
N LEU A 11 20.36 4.32 -21.46
CA LEU A 11 21.32 5.21 -20.82
C LEU A 11 20.59 6.51 -20.45
N ALA A 12 19.42 6.36 -19.83
CA ALA A 12 19.02 7.30 -18.80
C ALA A 12 19.59 6.71 -17.50
N LEU A 13 20.33 7.50 -16.73
CA LEU A 13 20.66 7.20 -15.33
C LEU A 13 19.37 7.28 -14.48
N GLY A 14 18.35 6.50 -14.86
CA GLY A 14 17.12 6.32 -14.11
C GLY A 14 17.33 5.22 -13.08
N ALA A 15 16.82 5.43 -11.87
CA ALA A 15 16.95 4.48 -10.76
C ALA A 15 16.64 3.04 -11.22
N THR A 16 17.63 2.17 -11.18
CA THR A 16 17.45 0.73 -11.42
C THR A 16 16.79 0.14 -10.18
N HIS A 17 15.49 -0.14 -10.27
CA HIS A 17 14.76 -0.78 -9.19
C HIS A 17 15.25 -2.23 -9.03
N SER A 18 15.40 -2.69 -7.79
CA SER A 18 15.82 -4.04 -7.47
C SER A 18 14.62 -4.97 -7.37
N GLY A 19 14.67 -6.11 -8.05
CA GLY A 19 13.60 -7.12 -8.05
C GLY A 19 13.35 -7.81 -6.70
N ASP A 20 14.13 -7.49 -5.67
CA ASP A 20 14.03 -7.99 -4.31
C ASP A 20 13.64 -6.92 -3.28
N SER A 21 13.19 -5.76 -3.75
CA SER A 21 12.85 -4.59 -2.93
C SER A 21 11.38 -4.17 -3.08
N ILE A 22 10.90 -3.46 -2.06
CA ILE A 22 9.61 -2.79 -2.03
C ILE A 22 9.86 -1.31 -1.78
N TYR A 23 9.14 -0.46 -2.50
CA TYR A 23 9.26 0.99 -2.51
C TYR A 23 7.99 1.59 -1.94
N PHE A 24 8.10 2.26 -0.79
CA PHE A 24 6.98 2.96 -0.16
C PHE A 24 7.09 4.46 -0.42
N SER A 25 5.95 5.16 -0.48
CA SER A 25 5.93 6.62 -0.48
C SER A 25 6.71 7.15 0.73
N ALA A 26 7.58 8.14 0.49
CA ALA A 26 8.42 8.76 1.50
C ALA A 26 7.63 9.59 2.53
N GLY A 27 8.31 10.04 3.57
CA GLY A 27 7.74 10.96 4.55
C GLY A 27 6.88 10.32 5.63
N THR A 28 6.50 11.15 6.60
CA THR A 28 5.74 10.77 7.79
C THR A 28 4.56 11.70 7.96
N MET A 29 3.43 11.15 8.42
CA MET A 29 2.23 11.92 8.71
C MET A 29 2.03 12.05 10.21
N ASP A 30 1.78 13.26 10.67
CA ASP A 30 1.44 13.52 12.07
C ASP A 30 -0.03 13.18 12.41
N ASN A 31 -0.43 13.40 13.66
CA ASN A 31 -1.80 13.14 14.11
C ASN A 31 -2.83 14.12 13.51
N ASN A 32 -2.40 15.29 13.04
CA ASN A 32 -3.25 16.28 12.40
C ASN A 32 -3.49 15.96 10.90
N GLY A 33 -2.71 15.03 10.34
CA GLY A 33 -2.77 14.67 8.93
C GLY A 33 -1.83 15.50 8.07
N TYR A 34 -0.76 16.05 8.64
CA TYR A 34 0.26 16.79 7.91
C TYR A 34 1.40 15.85 7.56
N ILE A 35 1.68 15.72 6.27
CA ILE A 35 2.81 14.93 5.78
C ILE A 35 4.01 15.85 5.66
N THR A 36 5.12 15.41 6.22
CA THR A 36 6.44 15.97 5.93
C THR A 36 7.26 14.95 5.15
N ILE A 37 7.73 15.34 3.97
CA ILE A 37 8.60 14.52 3.11
C ILE A 37 9.99 15.17 3.10
N ASP A 38 10.98 14.47 3.67
CA ASP A 38 12.37 14.86 3.49
C ASP A 38 12.89 14.29 2.17
N ILE A 39 13.25 15.18 1.24
CA ILE A 39 13.71 14.82 -0.10
C ILE A 39 15.20 14.40 -0.11
N GLY A 40 15.93 14.66 0.98
CA GLY A 40 17.36 14.37 1.08
C GLY A 40 18.15 14.94 -0.11
N ASN A 41 18.77 14.06 -0.89
CA ASN A 41 19.57 14.45 -2.06
C ASN A 41 18.86 14.23 -3.40
N VAL A 42 17.59 13.82 -3.41
CA VAL A 42 16.87 13.62 -4.67
C VAL A 42 16.59 14.94 -5.36
N THR A 43 16.61 14.93 -6.69
CA THR A 43 16.39 16.13 -7.51
C THR A 43 15.14 16.04 -8.38
N SER A 44 14.40 14.93 -8.30
CA SER A 44 13.16 14.70 -9.04
C SER A 44 12.11 14.04 -8.16
N LEU A 45 10.83 14.19 -8.53
CA LEU A 45 9.71 13.51 -7.87
C LEU A 45 9.77 11.99 -8.07
N ASP A 46 10.28 11.53 -9.22
CA ASP A 46 10.35 10.10 -9.56
C ASP A 46 11.29 9.34 -8.61
N ASP A 47 12.36 10.01 -8.17
CA ASP A 47 13.36 9.44 -7.27
C ASP A 47 12.88 9.36 -5.80
N LEU A 48 11.78 10.03 -5.41
CA LEU A 48 11.28 10.00 -4.03
C LEU A 48 10.92 8.59 -3.56
N SER A 49 10.49 7.73 -4.48
CA SER A 49 10.15 6.33 -4.20
C SER A 49 11.36 5.53 -3.66
N THR A 50 12.57 5.90 -4.05
CA THR A 50 13.82 5.24 -3.62
C THR A 50 14.13 5.49 -2.14
N LEU A 51 13.63 6.58 -1.56
CA LEU A 51 13.82 6.90 -0.15
C LEU A 51 13.08 5.93 0.78
N GLY A 52 12.04 5.27 0.26
CA GLY A 52 11.25 4.27 0.97
C GLY A 52 11.62 2.82 0.65
N GLU A 53 12.79 2.56 0.04
CA GLU A 53 13.21 1.21 -0.35
C GLU A 53 13.45 0.30 0.87
N LYS A 54 12.92 -0.92 0.82
CA LYS A 54 13.22 -2.01 1.77
C LYS A 54 13.32 -3.34 1.08
N LYS A 55 14.19 -4.21 1.59
CA LYS A 55 14.31 -5.58 1.05
C LYS A 55 13.14 -6.42 1.50
N ILE A 56 12.62 -7.25 0.58
CA ILE A 56 11.57 -8.23 0.90
C ILE A 56 12.00 -9.13 2.06
N ALA A 57 13.30 -9.48 2.11
CA ALA A 57 13.87 -10.33 3.15
C ALA A 57 13.83 -9.72 4.56
N ASP A 58 13.71 -8.39 4.70
CA ASP A 58 13.65 -7.71 6.00
C ASP A 58 12.30 -7.92 6.71
N TYR A 59 11.29 -8.41 5.98
CA TYR A 59 9.96 -8.70 6.51
C TYR A 59 9.86 -10.13 7.02
N LYS A 60 9.27 -10.28 8.20
CA LYS A 60 8.98 -11.59 8.80
C LYS A 60 7.83 -12.26 8.03
N PRO A 61 7.96 -13.56 7.66
CA PRO A 61 6.85 -14.32 7.10
C PRO A 61 5.63 -14.38 8.04
N LEU A 62 4.43 -14.34 7.48
CA LEU A 62 3.15 -14.47 8.21
C LEU A 62 2.89 -15.90 8.65
N LYS A 63 3.39 -16.87 7.89
CA LYS A 63 3.44 -18.29 8.25
C LYS A 63 4.75 -18.90 7.75
N LYS A 64 5.06 -20.12 8.20
CA LYS A 64 6.21 -20.86 7.69
C LYS A 64 6.08 -21.03 6.18
N ASP A 65 7.19 -20.76 5.48
CA ASP A 65 7.26 -20.94 4.03
C ASP A 65 6.98 -22.42 3.68
N ASP A 66 6.11 -22.61 2.70
CA ASP A 66 5.80 -23.90 2.10
C ASP A 66 6.05 -23.75 0.59
N PRO A 67 7.02 -24.49 0.03
CA PRO A 67 7.43 -24.31 -1.37
C PRO A 67 6.36 -24.75 -2.37
N ASP A 68 5.49 -25.68 -1.97
CA ASP A 68 4.53 -26.32 -2.85
C ASP A 68 3.14 -25.69 -2.73
N ASN A 69 2.72 -25.32 -1.51
CA ASN A 69 1.35 -24.88 -1.27
C ASN A 69 1.25 -23.75 -0.26
N PHE A 70 0.67 -22.62 -0.68
CA PHE A 70 0.58 -21.45 0.18
C PHE A 70 -0.77 -20.75 0.06
N PHE A 71 -1.64 -20.98 1.04
CA PHE A 71 -2.94 -20.33 1.19
C PHE A 71 -2.99 -19.48 2.46
N LEU A 72 -3.30 -18.18 2.36
CA LEU A 72 -3.55 -17.31 3.53
C LEU A 72 -4.94 -16.65 3.53
N VAL A 73 -5.56 -16.54 2.37
CA VAL A 73 -6.86 -15.87 2.18
C VAL A 73 -8.00 -16.89 2.09
N ALA A 74 -7.85 -17.88 1.22
CA ALA A 74 -8.79 -18.99 1.04
C ALA A 74 -8.04 -20.23 0.52
N GLU A 75 -8.46 -21.42 0.94
CA GLU A 75 -7.87 -22.69 0.50
C GLU A 75 -8.48 -23.21 -0.81
N ASN A 76 -9.69 -22.75 -1.14
CA ASN A 76 -10.41 -23.17 -2.34
C ASN A 76 -11.45 -22.12 -2.75
N GLU A 77 -11.98 -22.29 -3.96
CA GLU A 77 -13.00 -21.42 -4.55
C GLU A 77 -14.26 -21.27 -3.69
N ASN A 78 -14.71 -22.34 -3.01
CA ASN A 78 -15.91 -22.30 -2.17
C ASN A 78 -15.71 -21.46 -0.90
N GLU A 79 -14.51 -21.48 -0.32
CA GLU A 79 -14.16 -20.59 0.77
C GLU A 79 -14.02 -19.15 0.26
N PHE A 80 -13.35 -18.97 -0.87
CA PHE A 80 -13.12 -17.65 -1.47
C PHE A 80 -14.44 -16.91 -1.78
N LYS A 81 -15.42 -17.61 -2.36
CA LYS A 81 -16.75 -17.05 -2.68
C LYS A 81 -17.55 -16.59 -1.47
N LYS A 82 -17.19 -17.03 -0.26
CA LYS A 82 -17.85 -16.62 0.99
C LYS A 82 -17.21 -15.38 1.63
N LEU A 83 -16.03 -14.97 1.17
CA LEU A 83 -15.37 -13.79 1.71
C LEU A 83 -16.17 -12.54 1.33
N LYS A 84 -16.35 -11.65 2.30
CA LYS A 84 -17.03 -10.37 2.07
C LYS A 84 -16.36 -9.56 0.97
N SER A 85 -15.03 -9.55 0.95
CA SER A 85 -14.26 -8.78 -0.05
C SER A 85 -14.35 -9.35 -1.48
N SER A 86 -14.76 -10.61 -1.64
CA SER A 86 -14.97 -11.22 -2.96
C SER A 86 -16.26 -10.74 -3.62
N ALA A 87 -17.28 -10.40 -2.81
CA ALA A 87 -18.50 -9.79 -3.27
C ALA A 87 -18.32 -8.27 -3.34
N SER A 88 -18.23 -7.71 -4.56
CA SER A 88 -18.27 -6.27 -4.76
C SER A 88 -19.67 -5.88 -5.18
N PRO A 89 -20.32 -4.93 -4.52
CA PRO A 89 -21.34 -4.13 -5.21
C PRO A 89 -20.72 -3.48 -6.45
N SER A 90 -21.49 -3.41 -7.53
CA SER A 90 -21.05 -2.82 -8.80
C SER A 90 -20.51 -1.41 -8.56
N SER A 91 -19.54 -0.95 -9.35
CA SER A 91 -19.04 0.43 -9.25
C SER A 91 -20.16 1.47 -9.37
N LEU A 92 -21.28 1.10 -9.97
CA LEU A 92 -22.50 1.90 -10.11
C LEU A 92 -23.36 1.97 -8.85
N ASP A 93 -23.25 1.01 -7.92
CA ASP A 93 -24.12 0.91 -6.75
C ASP A 93 -23.90 2.06 -5.75
N TYR A 94 -22.79 2.78 -5.88
CA TYR A 94 -22.42 3.90 -5.03
C TYR A 94 -22.55 5.26 -5.71
N LEU A 95 -23.12 5.31 -6.92
CA LEU A 95 -23.40 6.57 -7.59
C LEU A 95 -24.75 7.16 -7.16
N PRO A 96 -24.86 8.49 -6.96
CA PRO A 96 -23.78 9.49 -7.07
C PRO A 96 -23.04 9.74 -5.75
N ASP A 97 -23.43 9.09 -4.66
CA ASP A 97 -23.09 9.51 -3.29
C ASP A 97 -21.59 9.31 -2.96
N CYS A 98 -20.98 8.26 -3.50
CA CYS A 98 -19.63 7.86 -3.16
C CYS A 98 -18.89 7.13 -4.32
N PRO A 99 -18.70 7.77 -5.49
CA PRO A 99 -18.10 7.15 -6.67
C PRO A 99 -16.72 6.54 -6.41
N GLY A 100 -15.94 7.11 -5.49
CA GLY A 100 -14.60 6.61 -5.16
C GLY A 100 -14.56 5.17 -4.64
N VAL A 101 -15.69 4.61 -4.15
CA VAL A 101 -15.74 3.19 -3.76
C VAL A 101 -15.66 2.28 -4.98
N GLY A 102 -16.45 2.57 -6.02
CA GLY A 102 -16.41 1.82 -7.28
C GLY A 102 -15.04 1.90 -7.96
N GLU A 103 -14.40 3.06 -7.89
CA GLU A 103 -13.05 3.28 -8.42
C GLU A 103 -12.00 2.53 -7.61
N ALA A 104 -12.14 2.42 -6.29
CA ALA A 104 -11.26 1.58 -5.47
C ALA A 104 -11.38 0.08 -5.81
N HIS A 105 -12.55 -0.37 -6.27
CA HIS A 105 -12.70 -1.70 -6.83
C HIS A 105 -12.01 -1.86 -8.18
N LEU A 106 -12.19 -0.90 -9.10
CA LEU A 106 -11.55 -0.92 -10.42
C LEU A 106 -10.03 -0.84 -10.35
N ASP A 107 -9.51 0.00 -9.47
CA ASP A 107 -8.09 0.11 -9.21
C ASP A 107 -7.54 -1.17 -8.54
N GLY A 108 -8.38 -1.96 -7.87
CA GLY A 108 -8.00 -3.20 -7.16
C GLY A 108 -7.59 -2.97 -5.70
N ILE A 109 -7.44 -1.73 -5.23
CA ILE A 109 -7.08 -1.47 -3.84
C ILE A 109 -8.12 -2.00 -2.85
N TYR A 110 -9.40 -2.04 -3.23
CA TYR A 110 -10.46 -2.63 -2.40
C TYR A 110 -10.19 -4.11 -2.07
N GLY A 111 -9.96 -4.92 -3.11
CA GLY A 111 -9.69 -6.36 -2.94
C GLY A 111 -8.39 -6.56 -2.16
N LEU A 112 -7.35 -5.81 -2.53
CA LEU A 112 -6.06 -5.84 -1.84
C LEU A 112 -6.20 -5.55 -0.33
N LEU A 113 -7.00 -4.55 0.07
CA LEU A 113 -7.27 -4.23 1.47
C LEU A 113 -7.94 -5.39 2.21
N GLY A 114 -9.07 -5.85 1.69
CA GLY A 114 -9.89 -6.87 2.35
C GLY A 114 -9.17 -8.21 2.49
N PHE A 115 -8.55 -8.67 1.40
CA PHE A 115 -7.78 -9.92 1.40
C PHE A 115 -6.51 -9.82 2.26
N THR A 116 -5.86 -8.65 2.35
CA THR A 116 -4.73 -8.46 3.27
C THR A 116 -5.18 -8.56 4.73
N VAL A 117 -6.33 -7.95 5.10
CA VAL A 117 -6.90 -8.10 6.45
C VAL A 117 -7.19 -9.57 6.76
N LYS A 118 -7.76 -10.32 5.82
CA LYS A 118 -7.95 -11.76 5.97
C LYS A 118 -6.63 -12.50 6.18
N ALA A 119 -5.60 -12.19 5.40
CA ALA A 119 -4.32 -12.87 5.49
C ALA A 119 -3.57 -12.57 6.81
N VAL A 120 -3.51 -11.30 7.20
CA VAL A 120 -2.71 -10.79 8.33
C VAL A 120 -3.47 -10.89 9.66
N ASN A 121 -4.73 -10.46 9.68
CA ASN A 121 -5.53 -10.34 10.90
C ASN A 121 -6.51 -11.50 11.10
N LYS A 122 -6.70 -12.37 10.11
CA LYS A 122 -7.67 -13.49 10.12
C LYS A 122 -9.13 -13.03 10.24
N GLU A 123 -9.41 -11.83 9.77
CA GLU A 123 -10.72 -11.19 9.83
C GLU A 123 -11.26 -11.02 8.41
N ASP A 124 -12.55 -11.23 8.22
CA ASP A 124 -13.22 -11.06 6.93
C ASP A 124 -14.05 -9.78 6.96
N ILE A 125 -13.64 -8.81 6.15
CA ILE A 125 -14.22 -7.47 6.13
C ILE A 125 -14.72 -7.08 4.75
N THR A 126 -15.70 -6.18 4.73
CA THR A 126 -16.00 -5.33 3.58
C THR A 126 -15.22 -4.03 3.80
N PRO A 127 -14.11 -3.74 3.10
CA PRO A 127 -13.35 -2.51 3.33
C PRO A 127 -14.18 -1.24 3.18
N SER A 128 -14.12 -0.35 4.18
CA SER A 128 -14.72 0.97 4.11
C SER A 128 -13.80 1.97 3.40
N ILE A 129 -14.09 2.22 2.14
CA ILE A 129 -13.33 3.19 1.33
C ILE A 129 -13.56 4.64 1.77
N PRO A 130 -14.77 5.08 2.17
CA PRO A 130 -14.96 6.43 2.68
C PRO A 130 -14.20 6.70 3.98
N TYR A 131 -14.04 5.69 4.84
CA TYR A 131 -13.15 5.78 5.99
C TYR A 131 -11.70 6.03 5.58
N LEU A 132 -11.22 5.31 4.56
CA LEU A 132 -9.87 5.48 4.02
C LEU A 132 -9.66 6.89 3.48
N PHE A 133 -10.63 7.44 2.73
CA PHE A 133 -10.58 8.81 2.23
C PHE A 133 -10.62 9.85 3.35
N LYS A 134 -11.49 9.66 4.36
CA LYS A 134 -11.53 10.58 5.50
C LYS A 134 -10.23 10.56 6.33
N SER A 135 -9.49 9.45 6.28
CA SER A 135 -8.20 9.31 6.96
C SER A 135 -7.02 9.92 6.18
N ALA A 136 -7.26 10.43 4.97
CA ALA A 136 -6.24 11.04 4.11
C ALA A 136 -5.55 12.24 4.77
N PRO A 137 -4.35 12.61 4.30
CA PRO A 137 -3.68 13.84 4.71
C PRO A 137 -4.52 15.08 4.41
N GLN A 138 -4.24 16.15 5.14
CA GLN A 138 -4.80 17.48 4.94
C GLN A 138 -3.78 18.42 4.30
N LYS A 139 -2.48 18.16 4.50
CA LYS A 139 -1.38 18.96 3.97
C LYS A 139 -0.19 18.09 3.63
N LEU A 140 0.62 18.58 2.69
CA LEU A 140 1.89 17.98 2.32
C LEU A 140 2.94 19.08 2.26
N HIS A 141 4.05 18.85 2.95
CA HIS A 141 5.18 19.77 3.03
C HIS A 141 6.49 19.04 2.71
N TYR A 142 7.31 19.62 1.85
CA TYR A 142 8.62 19.11 1.50
C TYR A 142 9.75 19.87 2.22
N VAL A 143 10.72 19.11 2.72
CA VAL A 143 11.94 19.63 3.35
C VAL A 143 13.15 18.93 2.78
N LYS A 144 14.34 19.49 2.99
CA LYS A 144 15.62 18.87 2.65
C LYS A 144 16.51 18.82 3.88
N ASN A 145 16.79 17.61 4.36
CA ASN A 145 17.54 17.38 5.60
C ASN A 145 16.95 18.15 6.80
N GLY A 146 15.62 18.24 6.86
CA GLY A 146 14.88 19.00 7.88
C GLY A 146 14.84 20.52 7.69
N GLU A 147 15.39 21.07 6.60
CA GLU A 147 15.36 22.50 6.29
C GLU A 147 14.39 22.83 5.14
N GLU A 148 13.91 24.07 5.11
CA GLU A 148 13.08 24.61 4.04
C GLU A 148 13.78 24.52 2.67
N LEU A 149 13.02 24.14 1.65
CA LEU A 149 13.53 24.09 0.29
C LEU A 149 13.86 25.50 -0.25
N ASN A 150 14.90 25.58 -1.08
CA ASN A 150 15.18 26.79 -1.85
C ASN A 150 14.19 26.98 -3.01
N ASP A 151 14.19 28.15 -3.64
CA ASP A 151 13.21 28.49 -4.69
C ASP A 151 13.22 27.51 -5.88
N THR A 152 14.41 27.05 -6.31
CA THR A 152 14.54 26.08 -7.41
C THR A 152 13.99 24.71 -7.02
N GLU A 153 14.20 24.28 -5.77
CA GLU A 153 13.66 23.03 -5.26
C GLU A 153 12.13 23.11 -5.10
N LYS A 154 11.60 24.26 -4.64
CA LYS A 154 10.15 24.50 -4.50
C LYS A 154 9.41 24.46 -5.83
N ASP A 155 10.07 24.80 -6.93
CA ASP A 155 9.47 24.67 -8.27
C ASP A 155 9.15 23.21 -8.64
N ILE A 156 9.95 22.26 -8.12
CA ILE A 156 9.84 20.81 -8.35
C ILE A 156 8.97 20.16 -7.27
N PHE A 157 9.29 20.42 -6.01
CA PHE A 157 8.67 19.83 -4.82
C PHE A 157 7.73 20.84 -4.18
N ARG A 158 6.51 20.88 -4.70
CA ARG A 158 5.50 21.88 -4.30
C ARG A 158 4.68 21.42 -3.12
N ASP A 159 4.68 22.23 -2.08
CA ASP A 159 3.78 22.03 -0.94
C ASP A 159 2.32 22.07 -1.36
N VAL A 160 1.49 21.35 -0.61
CA VAL A 160 0.03 21.33 -0.76
C VAL A 160 -0.58 21.75 0.57
N ASP A 161 -1.07 22.98 0.62
CA ASP A 161 -1.62 23.59 1.84
C ASP A 161 -3.04 23.12 2.20
N SER A 162 -3.74 22.48 1.26
CA SER A 162 -5.09 21.99 1.47
C SER A 162 -5.38 20.81 0.56
N ILE A 163 -5.41 19.61 1.15
CA ILE A 163 -5.92 18.39 0.52
C ILE A 163 -7.36 18.22 1.01
N LEU A 164 -8.28 18.36 0.07
CA LEU A 164 -9.71 18.21 0.35
C LEU A 164 -10.06 16.72 0.26
N GLN A 165 -10.81 16.23 1.25
CA GLN A 165 -11.22 14.84 1.34
C GLN A 165 -12.62 14.71 0.78
N TYR A 166 -12.76 13.94 -0.29
CA TYR A 166 -14.06 13.65 -0.90
C TYR A 166 -14.26 12.15 -0.99
N CYS A 167 -15.40 11.74 -1.52
CA CYS A 167 -15.59 10.35 -1.93
C CYS A 167 -15.35 10.22 -3.44
N GLN A 168 -14.13 10.50 -3.88
CA GLN A 168 -13.76 10.57 -5.29
C GLN A 168 -12.49 9.75 -5.57
N ALA A 169 -12.31 9.33 -6.83
CA ALA A 169 -11.23 8.43 -7.24
C ALA A 169 -9.82 8.97 -6.92
N TYR A 170 -9.61 10.28 -7.12
CA TYR A 170 -8.29 10.89 -6.96
C TYR A 170 -7.76 10.84 -5.52
N ASP A 171 -8.63 10.65 -4.51
CA ASP A 171 -8.22 10.53 -3.11
C ASP A 171 -7.47 9.22 -2.82
N LEU A 172 -7.55 8.22 -3.72
CA LEU A 172 -6.79 6.97 -3.62
C LEU A 172 -5.28 7.15 -3.70
N ILE A 173 -4.79 8.25 -4.30
CA ILE A 173 -3.36 8.57 -4.33
C ILE A 173 -2.76 8.65 -2.92
N TYR A 174 -3.58 8.96 -1.91
CA TYR A 174 -3.16 9.07 -0.52
C TYR A 174 -3.42 7.81 0.32
N ALA A 175 -3.92 6.72 -0.27
CA ALA A 175 -4.27 5.49 0.44
C ALA A 175 -3.13 4.98 1.35
N SER A 176 -1.88 5.09 0.89
CA SER A 176 -0.71 4.70 1.67
C SER A 176 -0.58 5.47 2.99
N TYR A 177 -0.82 6.78 2.98
CA TYR A 177 -0.80 7.61 4.19
C TYR A 177 -2.05 7.41 5.05
N SER A 178 -3.23 7.27 4.41
CA SER A 178 -4.48 6.95 5.11
C SER A 178 -4.36 5.66 5.93
N LEU A 179 -3.80 4.60 5.34
CA LEU A 179 -3.53 3.33 6.03
C LEU A 179 -2.54 3.50 7.19
N ALA A 180 -1.48 4.30 6.98
CA ALA A 180 -0.48 4.50 8.01
C ALA A 180 -1.09 5.15 9.28
N ARG A 181 -2.04 6.07 9.12
CA ARG A 181 -2.66 6.80 10.25
C ARG A 181 -3.91 6.14 10.80
N GLY A 182 -4.86 5.82 9.94
CA GLY A 182 -6.16 5.26 10.34
C GLY A 182 -6.22 3.75 10.24
N GLY A 183 -5.53 3.17 9.25
CA GLY A 183 -5.76 1.79 8.85
C GLY A 183 -7.00 1.69 7.97
N ILE A 184 -7.74 0.59 8.09
CA ILE A 184 -9.00 0.34 7.40
C ILE A 184 -10.01 -0.29 8.35
N VAL A 185 -11.30 0.01 8.19
CA VAL A 185 -12.39 -0.58 8.97
C VAL A 185 -13.33 -1.37 8.06
N ASP A 186 -14.14 -2.23 8.67
CA ASP A 186 -15.29 -2.87 8.01
C ASP A 186 -16.41 -1.84 7.76
N ASP A 187 -17.15 -1.98 6.66
CA ASP A 187 -18.19 -1.05 6.23
C ASP A 187 -19.37 -0.96 7.21
N THR A 188 -19.56 -1.96 8.07
CA THR A 188 -20.51 -1.88 9.19
C THR A 188 -20.16 -0.79 10.20
N CYS A 189 -18.91 -0.32 10.24
CA CYS A 189 -18.51 0.83 11.06
C CYS A 189 -18.73 2.15 10.31
N VAL A 190 -18.29 2.23 9.05
CA VAL A 190 -18.49 3.40 8.17
C VAL A 190 -19.00 2.88 6.81
N PRO A 191 -20.28 3.09 6.48
CA PRO A 191 -20.86 2.57 5.25
C PRO A 191 -20.16 3.14 4.01
N ASN A 192 -20.06 2.32 2.95
CA ASN A 192 -19.49 2.70 1.66
C ASN A 192 -20.36 3.69 0.85
N THR A 193 -21.41 4.25 1.46
CA THR A 193 -22.37 5.15 0.80
C THR A 193 -22.09 6.63 1.06
N LYS A 194 -21.30 6.99 2.09
CA LYS A 194 -21.01 8.40 2.39
C LYS A 194 -19.71 8.59 3.15
N LEU A 195 -19.11 9.76 3.00
CA LEU A 195 -17.98 10.18 3.81
C LEU A 195 -18.44 10.40 5.28
N PRO A 196 -17.72 9.86 6.28
CA PRO A 196 -18.05 10.12 7.68
C PRO A 196 -17.63 11.53 8.12
N ASP A 197 -18.29 12.06 9.16
CA ASP A 197 -17.92 13.35 9.75
C ASP A 197 -16.56 13.27 10.47
N ASP A 198 -16.31 12.15 11.17
CA ASP A 198 -15.09 11.86 11.92
C ASP A 198 -14.44 10.57 11.39
N ALA A 199 -13.16 10.65 11.04
CA ALA A 199 -12.39 9.53 10.50
C ALA A 199 -12.14 8.41 11.51
N PHE A 200 -12.28 8.65 12.82
CA PHE A 200 -11.81 7.70 13.85
C PHE A 200 -12.92 7.21 14.78
N LYS A 201 -14.16 7.20 14.28
CA LYS A 201 -15.35 6.67 14.95
C LYS A 201 -16.27 5.99 13.95
N CYS A 202 -17.12 5.09 14.42
CA CYS A 202 -18.17 4.54 13.57
C CYS A 202 -19.32 5.55 13.42
N SER A 203 -19.95 5.57 12.24
CA SER A 203 -21.03 6.50 11.91
C SER A 203 -22.35 6.14 12.58
N GLU A 204 -22.54 4.88 12.97
CA GLU A 204 -23.77 4.37 13.56
C GLU A 204 -23.59 3.98 15.04
N SER A 205 -24.63 4.22 15.84
CA SER A 205 -24.65 3.84 17.25
C SER A 205 -24.66 2.33 17.42
N GLY A 206 -23.63 1.77 18.07
CA GLY A 206 -23.55 0.35 18.42
C GLY A 206 -22.54 -0.47 17.61
N ALA A 207 -22.04 0.06 16.49
CA ALA A 207 -20.93 -0.57 15.76
C ALA A 207 -19.62 -0.45 16.57
N LYS A 208 -18.85 -1.53 16.64
CA LYS A 208 -17.57 -1.54 17.36
C LYS A 208 -16.47 -1.04 16.45
N TYR A 209 -15.90 0.12 16.80
CA TYR A 209 -14.72 0.63 16.12
C TYR A 209 -13.54 -0.35 16.25
N LYS A 210 -13.05 -0.84 15.11
CA LYS A 210 -11.86 -1.68 15.03
C LYS A 210 -11.17 -1.41 13.69
N ALA A 211 -10.03 -0.75 13.77
CA ALA A 211 -9.17 -0.52 12.61
C ALA A 211 -8.14 -1.63 12.46
N TYR A 212 -7.96 -2.08 11.21
CA TYR A 212 -6.98 -3.05 10.77
C TYR A 212 -5.87 -2.36 9.98
N LEU A 213 -4.71 -2.99 9.88
CA LEU A 213 -3.58 -2.50 9.08
C LEU A 213 -3.13 -1.06 9.42
N LYS A 214 -3.44 -0.55 10.62
CA LYS A 214 -2.93 0.75 11.08
C LYS A 214 -1.40 0.72 11.12
N GLY A 215 -0.77 1.72 10.51
CA GLY A 215 0.69 1.79 10.33
C GLY A 215 1.21 1.08 9.09
N TYR A 216 0.34 0.39 8.33
CA TYR A 216 0.71 -0.18 7.04
C TYR A 216 0.68 0.88 5.95
N ARG A 217 1.35 0.58 4.84
CA ARG A 217 1.45 1.41 3.65
C ARG A 217 1.27 0.55 2.41
N VAL A 218 0.86 1.20 1.33
CA VAL A 218 0.93 0.60 -0.01
C VAL A 218 2.37 0.72 -0.48
N GLY A 219 2.99 -0.41 -0.82
CA GLY A 219 4.36 -0.47 -1.34
C GLY A 219 4.38 -1.10 -2.72
N SER A 220 5.14 -0.52 -3.64
CA SER A 220 5.30 -1.01 -5.00
C SER A 220 6.54 -1.90 -5.12
N PHE A 221 6.52 -2.87 -6.01
CA PHE A 221 7.69 -3.66 -6.38
C PHE A 221 7.80 -3.75 -7.90
N TYR A 222 9.01 -3.95 -8.38
CA TYR A 222 9.32 -3.94 -9.81
C TYR A 222 10.30 -5.04 -10.16
N GLY A 223 10.10 -5.72 -11.29
CA GLY A 223 11.00 -6.76 -11.80
C GLY A 223 11.18 -7.95 -10.85
N ALA A 224 10.18 -8.25 -10.02
CA ALA A 224 10.26 -9.37 -9.07
C ALA A 224 10.18 -10.70 -9.81
N SER A 225 11.12 -11.61 -9.54
CA SER A 225 11.04 -12.99 -10.01
C SER A 225 9.89 -13.76 -9.34
N VAL A 226 9.51 -14.90 -9.90
CA VAL A 226 8.57 -15.85 -9.29
C VAL A 226 8.91 -16.13 -7.81
N GLU A 227 10.18 -16.37 -7.50
CA GLU A 227 10.63 -16.64 -6.13
C GLU A 227 10.44 -15.43 -5.20
N ASN A 228 10.64 -14.21 -5.72
CA ASN A 228 10.40 -13.00 -4.93
C ASN A 228 8.90 -12.73 -4.76
N VAL A 229 8.05 -13.04 -5.74
CA VAL A 229 6.59 -13.00 -5.58
C VAL A 229 6.12 -14.01 -4.53
N LYS A 230 6.62 -15.25 -4.54
CA LYS A 230 6.34 -16.24 -3.48
C LYS A 230 6.73 -15.70 -2.10
N LYS A 231 7.90 -15.06 -1.98
CA LYS A 231 8.33 -14.41 -0.72
C LYS A 231 7.42 -13.26 -0.31
N LEU A 232 6.94 -12.45 -1.26
CA LEU A 232 5.99 -11.36 -1.01
C LEU A 232 4.66 -11.94 -0.46
N ILE A 233 4.07 -12.93 -1.12
CA ILE A 233 2.86 -13.61 -0.64
C ILE A 233 3.09 -14.15 0.78
N ALA A 234 4.25 -14.74 1.05
CA ALA A 234 4.57 -15.28 2.35
C ALA A 234 4.65 -14.25 3.49
N ARG A 235 4.95 -12.99 3.17
CA ARG A 235 5.21 -11.91 4.14
C ARG A 235 4.10 -10.88 4.22
N PHE A 236 3.36 -10.69 3.14
CA PHE A 236 2.31 -9.67 3.02
C PHE A 236 0.92 -10.28 2.83
N GLY A 237 0.84 -11.57 2.52
CA GLY A 237 -0.42 -12.29 2.36
C GLY A 237 -0.96 -12.23 0.95
N VAL A 238 -1.09 -11.03 0.41
CA VAL A 238 -1.66 -10.77 -0.91
C VAL A 238 -0.72 -9.90 -1.70
N VAL A 239 -0.55 -10.24 -2.98
CA VAL A 239 0.27 -9.48 -3.93
C VAL A 239 -0.61 -9.09 -5.10
N ASP A 240 -0.79 -7.79 -5.30
CA ASP A 240 -1.47 -7.29 -6.49
C ASP A 240 -0.46 -7.18 -7.63
N ILE A 241 -0.62 -8.01 -8.66
CA ILE A 241 0.25 -8.02 -9.84
C ILE A 241 -0.48 -7.30 -10.97
N TYR A 242 0.18 -6.30 -11.55
CA TYR A 242 -0.40 -5.53 -12.63
C TYR A 242 -0.78 -6.44 -13.81
N PHE A 243 -2.01 -6.28 -14.30
CA PHE A 243 -2.63 -7.05 -15.39
C PHE A 243 -2.92 -8.53 -15.12
N LEU A 244 -2.57 -9.06 -13.94
CA LEU A 244 -2.94 -10.42 -13.52
C LEU A 244 -4.03 -10.43 -12.45
N GLY A 245 -3.99 -9.48 -11.51
CA GLY A 245 -4.92 -9.39 -10.38
C GLY A 245 -4.26 -9.70 -9.05
N HIS A 246 -5.07 -10.01 -8.03
CA HIS A 246 -4.56 -10.22 -6.67
C HIS A 246 -4.16 -11.68 -6.47
N VAL A 247 -2.87 -11.97 -6.46
CA VAL A 247 -2.35 -13.29 -6.10
C VAL A 247 -2.50 -13.48 -4.60
N ILE A 248 -3.35 -14.44 -4.23
CA ILE A 248 -3.71 -14.78 -2.85
C ILE A 248 -3.04 -16.07 -2.36
N GLY A 249 -2.34 -16.76 -3.26
CA GLY A 249 -1.64 -18.00 -2.96
C GLY A 249 -0.98 -18.63 -4.19
N TYR A 250 -0.41 -19.80 -3.96
CA TYR A 250 0.07 -20.70 -5.01
C TYR A 250 -0.06 -22.15 -4.57
N GLU A 251 -0.12 -23.05 -5.54
CA GLU A 251 -0.23 -24.49 -5.30
C GLU A 251 0.52 -25.29 -6.37
N LYS A 252 0.89 -26.53 -6.02
CA LYS A 252 1.50 -27.48 -6.95
C LYS A 252 0.49 -28.55 -7.33
N LYS A 253 0.22 -28.70 -8.63
CA LYS A 253 -0.65 -29.73 -9.22
C LYS A 253 0.09 -30.44 -10.36
N ASP A 254 0.14 -31.76 -10.34
CA ASP A 254 0.74 -32.58 -11.40
C ASP A 254 2.14 -32.10 -11.83
N ASP A 255 3.00 -31.84 -10.83
CA ASP A 255 4.37 -31.31 -10.99
C ASP A 255 4.51 -29.90 -11.59
N LYS A 256 3.39 -29.20 -11.76
CA LYS A 256 3.35 -27.80 -12.19
C LYS A 256 2.94 -26.90 -11.03
N ASN A 257 3.51 -25.68 -11.00
CA ASN A 257 3.12 -24.67 -10.03
C ASN A 257 2.03 -23.79 -10.64
N TYR A 258 1.07 -23.37 -9.83
CA TYR A 258 -0.02 -22.49 -10.22
C TYR A 258 -0.10 -21.30 -9.26
N TRP A 259 -0.28 -20.10 -9.81
CA TRP A 259 -0.79 -18.97 -9.05
C TRP A 259 -2.26 -19.20 -8.73
N ILE A 260 -2.68 -18.74 -7.56
CA ILE A 260 -4.07 -18.60 -7.20
C ILE A 260 -4.34 -17.13 -7.03
N PHE A 261 -5.27 -16.60 -7.81
CA PHE A 261 -5.57 -15.17 -7.78
C PHE A 261 -7.06 -14.89 -7.79
N ALA A 262 -7.39 -13.76 -7.16
CA ALA A 262 -8.68 -13.12 -7.23
C ALA A 262 -8.70 -12.23 -8.48
N ASP A 263 -9.33 -12.73 -9.54
CA ASP A 263 -9.46 -12.02 -10.80
C ASP A 263 -10.62 -11.03 -10.74
N TRP A 264 -10.39 -9.83 -11.22
CA TRP A 264 -11.39 -8.77 -11.15
C TRP A 264 -12.53 -9.02 -12.13
N THR A 265 -13.75 -8.74 -11.68
CA THR A 265 -14.98 -8.76 -12.49
C THR A 265 -15.81 -7.49 -12.21
N PRO A 266 -16.76 -7.12 -13.08
CA PRO A 266 -17.66 -5.99 -12.81
C PRO A 266 -18.48 -6.09 -11.51
N THR A 267 -18.61 -7.29 -10.94
CA THR A 267 -19.46 -7.58 -9.77
C THR A 267 -18.67 -8.18 -8.59
N GLY A 268 -17.34 -8.07 -8.60
CA GLY A 268 -16.50 -8.64 -7.53
C GLY A 268 -15.26 -9.31 -8.05
N PHE A 269 -14.82 -10.34 -7.34
CA PHE A 269 -13.65 -11.12 -7.70
C PHE A 269 -14.00 -12.59 -7.88
N ASP A 270 -13.40 -13.21 -8.88
CA ASP A 270 -13.48 -14.64 -9.14
C ASP A 270 -12.20 -15.36 -8.71
N TYR A 271 -12.34 -16.58 -8.20
CA TYR A 271 -11.19 -17.44 -7.92
C TYR A 271 -10.68 -18.05 -9.22
N LYS A 272 -9.40 -17.81 -9.55
CA LYS A 272 -8.75 -18.40 -10.72
C LYS A 272 -7.39 -18.99 -10.38
N THR A 273 -6.95 -19.89 -11.24
CA THR A 273 -5.62 -20.48 -11.19
C THR A 273 -4.94 -20.39 -12.54
N GLU A 274 -3.66 -20.06 -12.55
CA GLU A 274 -2.85 -19.97 -13.78
C GLU A 274 -1.48 -20.60 -13.56
N GLU A 275 -0.96 -21.30 -14.57
CA GLU A 275 0.33 -21.97 -14.49
C GLU A 275 1.46 -20.94 -14.37
N ILE A 276 2.38 -21.15 -13.43
CA ILE A 276 3.51 -20.24 -13.19
C ILE A 276 4.60 -20.51 -14.22
N VAL A 277 4.95 -19.49 -15.01
CA VAL A 277 6.09 -19.51 -15.91
C VAL A 277 7.33 -18.96 -15.18
N SER A 278 8.34 -19.81 -14.99
CA SER A 278 9.51 -19.48 -14.16
C SER A 278 10.37 -18.31 -14.64
N SER A 279 10.31 -17.97 -15.94
CA SER A 279 11.06 -16.86 -16.55
C SER A 279 10.42 -15.49 -16.36
N ASP A 280 9.20 -15.43 -15.83
CA ASP A 280 8.45 -14.19 -15.73
C ASP A 280 9.00 -13.28 -14.63
N THR A 281 8.81 -11.98 -14.87
CA THR A 281 9.08 -10.93 -13.89
C THR A 281 7.84 -10.09 -13.71
N PHE A 282 7.58 -9.68 -12.48
CA PHE A 282 6.33 -9.07 -12.09
C PHE A 282 6.56 -7.67 -11.51
N ASN A 283 5.62 -6.78 -11.81
CA ASN A 283 5.49 -5.48 -11.18
C ASN A 283 4.13 -5.46 -10.47
N GLY A 284 4.04 -4.71 -9.38
CA GLY A 284 2.80 -4.67 -8.62
C GLY A 284 2.94 -3.95 -7.31
N ARG A 285 2.02 -4.26 -6.40
CA ARG A 285 1.99 -3.67 -5.06
C ARG A 285 1.56 -4.67 -3.99
N VAL A 286 1.92 -4.33 -2.77
CA VAL A 286 1.54 -5.03 -1.53
C VAL A 286 1.10 -4.02 -0.48
N ILE A 287 0.35 -4.48 0.51
CA ILE A 287 0.11 -3.72 1.74
C ILE A 287 0.99 -4.29 2.83
N GLY A 288 1.96 -3.49 3.28
CA GLY A 288 2.98 -3.91 4.23
C GLY A 288 3.20 -2.91 5.33
N ASN A 289 3.75 -3.35 6.46
CA ASN A 289 4.13 -2.42 7.52
C ASN A 289 5.29 -1.53 7.02
N GLY A 290 4.97 -0.31 6.58
CA GLY A 290 5.93 0.68 6.10
C GLY A 290 6.79 1.25 7.23
N ILE A 291 6.39 1.05 8.49
CA ILE A 291 7.10 1.52 9.68
C ILE A 291 7.98 0.37 10.21
N SER A 292 9.11 0.13 9.52
CA SER A 292 10.28 -0.30 10.30
C SER A 292 10.73 0.95 11.02
N SER A 293 11.11 0.84 12.28
CA SER A 293 11.80 1.90 13.01
C SER A 293 12.78 2.64 12.10
N LEU A 294 12.36 3.76 11.52
CA LEU A 294 13.28 4.86 11.31
C LEU A 294 13.76 5.10 12.73
N LYS A 295 14.94 4.55 13.03
CA LYS A 295 15.85 5.23 13.94
C LYS A 295 16.08 6.57 13.27
N VAL A 296 15.08 7.47 13.34
CA VAL A 296 15.37 8.89 13.44
C VAL A 296 16.40 8.89 14.53
N ALA A 297 17.61 9.28 14.18
CA ALA A 297 18.69 9.48 15.12
C ALA A 297 18.25 10.62 16.05
N LEU A 298 17.32 10.33 16.96
CA LEU A 298 16.93 11.15 18.10
C LEU A 298 18.08 11.19 19.13
N SER A 299 19.29 10.74 18.75
CA SER A 299 20.53 10.81 19.51
C SER A 299 21.17 12.20 19.48
N VAL A 300 20.66 13.17 18.72
CA VAL A 300 21.27 14.52 18.65
C VAL A 300 20.53 15.57 19.50
N VAL A 301 19.22 15.43 19.75
CA VAL A 301 18.47 16.47 20.49
C VAL A 301 18.49 16.27 22.02
N LEU A 302 18.49 15.04 22.53
CA LEU A 302 18.58 14.81 23.99
C LEU A 302 19.98 15.10 24.56
N SER A 303 21.04 14.95 23.76
CA SER A 303 22.42 15.22 24.16
C SER A 303 22.69 16.73 24.30
N ALA A 304 22.09 17.55 23.44
CA ALA A 304 22.27 19.02 23.46
C ALA A 304 21.49 19.72 24.58
N VAL A 305 20.39 19.13 25.07
CA VAL A 305 19.57 19.71 26.16
C VAL A 305 20.02 19.23 27.55
N MET A 306 20.60 18.04 27.68
CA MET A 306 21.09 17.53 28.97
C MET A 306 22.45 18.10 29.40
N LEU A 307 23.31 18.49 28.45
CA LEU A 307 24.63 19.05 28.77
C LEU A 307 24.60 20.41 29.50
N PRO A 308 23.71 21.36 29.16
CA PRO A 308 23.56 22.60 29.92
C PRO A 308 22.92 22.39 31.31
N VAL A 309 22.03 21.41 31.46
CA VAL A 309 21.33 21.16 32.73
C VAL A 309 22.28 20.53 33.76
N LEU A 310 23.18 19.64 33.34
CA LEU A 310 24.20 19.06 34.24
C LEU A 310 25.29 20.07 34.65
N ALA A 311 25.54 21.10 33.85
CA ALA A 311 26.48 22.18 34.17
C ALA A 311 25.92 23.22 35.17
N LEU A 312 24.61 23.20 35.46
CA LEU A 312 23.97 24.08 36.44
C LEU A 312 23.88 23.49 37.85
N PHE A 313 24.33 22.24 38.05
CA PHE A 313 24.29 21.53 39.34
C PHE A 313 25.67 21.16 39.89
N TRP A 314 26.74 21.80 39.41
CA TRP A 314 28.10 21.71 39.98
C TRP A 314 28.67 23.10 40.24
#